data_AF-A0A4Y2PZK7-F1
#
_entry.id   AF-A0A4Y2PZK7-F1
#
_cell.length_a   1.000
_cell.length_b   1.000
_cell.length_c   1.000
_cell.angle_alpha   90.00
_cell.angle_beta   90.00
_cell.angle_gamma   90.00
#
_symmetry.space_group_name_H-M   'P 1'
#
loop_
_entity.id
_entity.type
_entity.pdbx_description
1 polymer ?
#
loop_
_entity_poly.entity_id
_entity_poly.type
_entity_poly.pdbx_seq_one_letter_code
_entity_poly.pdbx_strand_id
1 'polypeptide(L)'
;MTAFVLKKKIDKFEESISFDVKCGRGRKAIASTFVEDMTTALQEASSRTLGTCSTRGISRTLDMFVSTVRKILRNILQCYPFKITHVRELVPVKLPKRETFALQFLALMEVDNA
;
A
#
# COMPACT_ATOMS: atom_id res chain seq x y z
N MET A 1 26.14 -20.33 23.70
CA MET A 1 24.84 -20.49 24.40
C MET A 1 25.05 -21.45 25.55
N THR A 2 24.67 -21.10 26.78
CA THR A 2 24.84 -21.96 27.96
C THR A 2 23.75 -23.04 28.01
N ALA A 3 24.07 -24.25 28.48
CA ALA A 3 23.14 -25.40 28.52
C ALA A 3 21.81 -25.10 29.24
N PHE A 4 21.85 -24.22 30.24
CA PHE A 4 20.68 -23.74 30.97
C PHE A 4 19.66 -23.01 30.09
N VAL A 5 20.14 -22.20 29.14
CA VAL A 5 19.28 -21.42 28.24
C VAL A 5 18.55 -22.34 27.25
N LEU A 6 19.19 -23.43 26.80
CA LEU A 6 18.56 -24.42 25.94
C LEU A 6 17.49 -25.21 26.68
N LYS A 7 17.77 -25.68 27.90
CA LYS A 7 16.80 -26.41 28.72
C LYS A 7 15.51 -25.59 28.92
N LYS A 8 15.66 -24.31 29.28
CA LYS A 8 14.52 -23.41 29.46
C LYS A 8 13.68 -23.19 28.19
N LYS A 9 14.29 -23.26 27.00
CA LYS A 9 13.57 -23.17 25.72
C LYS A 9 12.80 -24.46 25.42
N ILE A 10 13.39 -25.61 25.73
CA ILE A 10 12.77 -26.93 25.55
C ILE A 10 11.57 -27.07 26.49
N ASP A 11 11.72 -26.73 27.77
CA ASP A 11 10.62 -26.79 28.76
C ASP A 11 9.42 -25.94 28.31
N LYS A 12 9.66 -24.71 27.84
CA LYS A 12 8.61 -23.82 27.28
C LYS A 12 7.96 -24.38 26.04
N PHE A 13 8.73 -25.11 25.23
CA PHE A 13 8.23 -25.70 24.01
C PHE A 13 7.30 -26.88 24.32
N GLU A 14 7.67 -27.75 25.26
CA GLU A 14 6.80 -28.83 25.73
C GLU A 14 5.53 -28.31 26.43
N GLU A 15 5.64 -27.21 27.19
CA GLU A 15 4.50 -26.58 27.85
C GLU A 15 3.49 -25.98 26.86
N SER A 16 3.97 -25.39 25.75
CA SER A 16 3.10 -24.66 24.82
C SER A 16 2.75 -25.41 23.55
N ILE A 17 3.48 -26.49 23.20
CA ILE A 17 3.35 -27.31 21.98
C ILE A 17 3.05 -26.43 20.76
N SER A 18 3.73 -25.30 20.67
CA SER A 18 3.40 -24.26 19.70
C SER A 18 4.66 -23.58 19.22
N PHE A 19 4.87 -23.66 17.91
CA PHE A 19 5.81 -22.83 17.17
C PHE A 19 5.17 -21.52 16.69
N ASP A 20 3.91 -21.26 17.06
CA ASP A 20 3.22 -20.07 16.61
C ASP A 20 3.99 -18.82 17.03
N VAL A 21 4.12 -17.87 16.11
CA VAL A 21 4.83 -16.62 16.34
C VAL A 21 3.95 -15.79 17.27
N LYS A 22 4.16 -15.96 18.58
CA LYS A 22 3.51 -15.10 19.57
C LYS A 22 3.78 -13.65 19.22
N CYS A 23 2.72 -12.86 19.21
CA CYS A 23 2.82 -11.43 18.94
C CYS A 23 3.86 -10.84 19.91
N GLY A 24 4.92 -10.25 19.36
CA GLY A 24 6.01 -9.71 20.15
C GLY A 24 5.50 -8.71 21.19
N ARG A 25 6.19 -8.61 22.33
CA ARG A 25 5.88 -7.60 23.37
C ARG A 25 6.16 -6.21 22.78
N GLY A 26 5.16 -5.61 22.12
CA GLY A 26 5.36 -4.46 21.24
C GLY A 26 4.07 -3.75 20.85
N ARG A 27 4.10 -3.02 19.74
CA ARG A 27 2.99 -2.19 19.27
C ARG A 27 1.78 -3.06 18.91
N LYS A 28 0.58 -2.59 19.28
CA LYS A 28 -0.69 -3.22 18.89
C LYS A 28 -0.77 -3.32 17.36
N ALA A 29 -1.13 -4.51 16.88
CA ALA A 29 -1.41 -4.73 15.47
C ALA A 29 -2.54 -3.81 15.03
N ILE A 30 -2.44 -3.31 13.79
CA ILE A 30 -3.55 -2.57 13.17
C ILE A 30 -4.60 -3.63 12.80
N ALA A 31 -5.86 -3.42 13.20
CA ALA A 31 -6.92 -4.36 12.85
C ALA A 31 -7.12 -4.39 11.32
N SER A 32 -7.35 -5.58 10.75
CA SER A 32 -7.57 -5.77 9.30
C SER A 32 -8.72 -4.90 8.79
N THR A 33 -9.78 -4.77 9.59
CA THR A 33 -10.95 -3.95 9.30
C THR A 33 -10.58 -2.52 8.93
N PHE A 34 -9.66 -1.90 9.68
CA PHE A 34 -9.19 -0.54 9.39
C PHE A 34 -8.42 -0.43 8.07
N VAL A 35 -7.80 -1.51 7.60
CA VAL A 35 -7.11 -1.52 6.31
C VAL A 35 -8.12 -1.57 5.17
N GLU A 36 -9.13 -2.42 5.29
CA GLU A 36 -10.21 -2.61 4.31
C GLU A 36 -11.09 -1.36 4.17
N ASP A 37 -11.47 -0.73 5.30
CA ASP A 37 -12.22 0.53 5.28
C ASP A 37 -11.41 1.66 4.61
N MET A 38 -10.08 1.61 4.74
CA MET A 38 -9.22 2.63 4.14
C MET A 38 -8.99 2.42 2.64
N THR A 39 -8.92 1.17 2.15
CA THR A 39 -8.81 0.90 0.71
C THR A 39 -10.09 1.29 -0.02
N THR A 40 -11.24 0.98 0.56
CA THR A 40 -12.55 1.35 0.02
C THR A 40 -12.75 2.87 -0.01
N ALA A 41 -12.47 3.56 1.10
CA ALA A 41 -12.57 5.02 1.15
C ALA A 41 -11.59 5.72 0.19
N LEU A 42 -10.37 5.18 0.02
CA LEU A 42 -9.41 5.69 -0.95
C LEU A 42 -9.93 5.54 -2.39
N GLN A 43 -10.52 4.39 -2.71
CA GLN A 43 -11.05 4.11 -4.04
C GLN A 43 -12.29 4.94 -4.37
N GLU A 44 -13.21 5.12 -3.42
CA GLU A 44 -14.35 6.05 -3.58
C GLU A 44 -13.88 7.51 -3.72
N ALA A 45 -12.92 7.94 -2.91
CA ALA A 45 -12.41 9.31 -2.98
C ALA A 45 -11.71 9.58 -4.32
N SER A 46 -10.99 8.57 -4.86
CA SER A 46 -10.33 8.66 -6.16
C SER A 46 -11.30 8.65 -7.33
N SER A 47 -12.48 8.03 -7.21
CA SER A 47 -13.46 7.93 -8.29
C SER A 47 -14.42 9.12 -8.35
N ARG A 48 -14.73 9.75 -7.20
CA ARG A 48 -15.71 10.85 -7.12
C ARG A 48 -15.23 12.17 -7.70
N THR A 49 -13.92 12.43 -7.69
CA THR A 49 -13.36 13.67 -8.24
C THR A 49 -11.93 13.43 -8.71
N LEU A 50 -11.54 14.00 -9.84
CA LEU A 50 -10.14 14.16 -10.29
C LEU A 50 -9.32 15.09 -9.36
N GLY A 51 -9.72 15.18 -8.09
CA GLY A 51 -9.17 16.00 -7.04
C GLY A 51 -8.35 15.12 -6.10
N THR A 52 -7.16 15.59 -5.77
CA THR A 52 -6.21 14.91 -4.89
C THR A 52 -6.87 14.45 -3.59
N CYS A 53 -6.93 13.14 -3.36
CA CYS A 53 -7.37 12.57 -2.09
C CYS A 53 -6.35 12.90 -0.99
N SER A 54 -6.80 13.51 0.12
CA SER A 54 -5.91 13.90 1.21
C SER A 54 -6.08 12.98 2.42
N THR A 55 -4.97 12.72 3.13
CA THR A 55 -4.98 11.94 4.38
C THR A 55 -5.95 12.51 5.42
N ARG A 56 -6.12 13.84 5.43
CA ARG A 56 -7.06 14.53 6.33
C ARG A 56 -8.51 14.35 5.88
N GLY A 57 -8.77 14.26 4.58
CA GLY A 57 -10.09 13.92 4.04
C GLY A 57 -10.53 12.53 4.46
N ILE A 58 -9.69 11.52 4.21
CA ILE A 58 -9.95 10.12 4.59
C ILE A 58 -10.15 9.97 6.10
N SER A 59 -9.35 10.67 6.90
CA SER A 59 -9.48 10.68 8.36
C SER A 59 -10.84 11.19 8.85
N ARG A 60 -11.44 12.18 8.16
CA ARG A 60 -12.76 12.70 8.52
C ARG A 60 -13.89 11.75 8.11
N THR A 61 -13.78 11.09 6.95
CA THR A 61 -14.80 10.12 6.51
C THR A 61 -14.82 8.86 7.35
N LEU A 62 -13.65 8.37 7.80
CA LEU A 62 -13.54 7.16 8.60
C LEU A 62 -13.53 7.42 10.12
N ASP A 63 -13.62 8.68 10.55
CA ASP A 63 -13.45 9.10 11.94
C ASP A 63 -12.19 8.52 12.62
N MET A 64 -11.08 8.55 11.89
CA MET A 64 -9.79 7.98 12.32
C MET A 64 -8.74 9.05 12.54
N PHE A 65 -7.77 8.79 13.43
CA PHE A 65 -6.61 9.65 13.56
C PHE A 65 -5.78 9.70 12.26
N VAL A 66 -5.41 10.91 11.83
CA VAL A 66 -4.55 11.15 10.64
C VAL A 66 -3.24 10.36 10.69
N SER A 67 -2.68 10.17 11.88
CA SER A 67 -1.46 9.37 12.07
C SER A 67 -1.65 7.89 11.71
N THR A 68 -2.83 7.34 11.97
CA THR A 68 -3.17 5.94 11.67
C THR A 68 -3.35 5.79 10.17
N VAL A 69 -4.12 6.68 9.54
CA VAL A 69 -4.29 6.71 8.08
C VAL A 69 -2.92 6.81 7.38
N ARG A 70 -2.02 7.69 7.85
CA ARG A 70 -0.66 7.80 7.29
C ARG A 70 0.17 6.53 7.47
N LYS A 71 0.06 5.84 8.62
CA LYS A 71 0.77 4.57 8.87
C LYS A 71 0.27 3.46 7.95
N ILE A 72 -1.04 3.34 7.78
CA ILE A 72 -1.62 2.31 6.90
C ILE A 72 -1.23 2.59 5.45
N LEU A 73 -1.34 3.85 5.00
CA LEU A 73 -0.96 4.24 3.64
C LEU A 73 0.51 3.89 3.34
N ARG A 74 1.45 4.25 4.22
CA ARG A 74 2.88 3.99 3.99
C ARG A 74 3.32 2.55 4.25
N ASN A 75 2.93 1.98 5.38
CA ASN A 75 3.51 0.72 5.86
C ASN A 75 2.78 -0.51 5.33
N ILE A 76 1.49 -0.38 5.03
CA ILE A 76 0.66 -1.51 4.58
C ILE A 76 0.38 -1.39 3.08
N LEU A 77 -0.17 -0.26 2.64
CA LEU A 77 -0.54 -0.07 1.24
C LEU A 77 0.62 0.40 0.35
N GLN A 78 1.78 0.72 0.93
CA GLN A 78 2.95 1.27 0.24
C GLN A 78 2.64 2.48 -0.66
N CYS A 79 1.57 3.20 -0.33
CA CYS A 79 1.07 4.35 -1.06
C CYS A 79 1.74 5.60 -0.50
N TYR A 80 2.81 6.03 -1.16
CA TYR A 80 3.52 7.24 -0.79
C TYR A 80 2.82 8.47 -1.35
N PRO A 81 2.70 9.55 -0.57
CA PRO A 81 2.24 10.82 -1.11
C PRO A 81 3.35 11.39 -2.01
N PHE A 82 3.33 11.05 -3.29
CA PHE A 82 4.11 11.74 -4.31
C PHE A 82 3.18 12.71 -5.04
N LYS A 83 3.65 13.93 -5.24
CA LYS A 83 2.94 14.91 -6.08
C LYS A 83 3.21 14.52 -7.52
N ILE A 84 2.28 13.81 -8.14
CA ILE A 84 2.25 13.75 -9.61
C ILE A 84 1.86 15.14 -10.07
N THR A 85 2.83 15.93 -10.51
CA THR A 85 2.52 17.13 -11.27
C THR A 85 1.94 16.67 -12.59
N HIS A 86 0.65 16.90 -12.79
CA HIS A 86 0.02 16.67 -14.07
C HIS A 86 0.61 17.66 -15.09
N VAL A 87 1.64 17.22 -15.82
CA VAL A 87 2.45 18.11 -16.67
C VAL A 87 1.60 18.65 -17.83
N ARG A 88 0.67 17.86 -18.38
CA ARG A 88 -0.29 18.27 -19.43
C ARG A 88 -1.54 17.41 -19.42
N GLU A 89 -2.70 18.04 -19.57
CA GLU A 89 -3.97 17.35 -19.81
C GLU A 89 -3.99 16.71 -21.21
N LEU A 90 -4.49 15.48 -21.27
CA LEU A 90 -4.68 14.76 -22.52
C LEU A 90 -5.90 15.35 -23.24
N VAL A 91 -5.68 16.47 -23.94
CA VAL A 91 -6.73 17.06 -24.78
C VAL A 91 -7.12 16.07 -25.89
N PRO A 92 -8.42 15.74 -26.07
CA PRO A 92 -8.89 14.73 -27.02
C PRO A 92 -8.38 14.93 -28.46
N VAL A 93 -8.21 16.19 -28.87
CA VAL A 93 -7.71 16.59 -30.21
C VAL A 93 -6.30 16.06 -30.50
N LYS A 94 -5.51 15.75 -29.46
CA LYS A 94 -4.14 15.23 -29.60
C LYS A 94 -4.05 13.71 -29.41
N LEU A 95 -5.15 13.02 -29.10
CA LEU A 95 -5.19 11.55 -28.93
C LEU A 95 -4.69 10.80 -30.17
N PRO A 96 -5.21 11.02 -31.40
CA PRO A 96 -4.82 10.20 -32.54
C PRO A 96 -3.33 10.35 -32.89
N LYS A 97 -2.76 11.56 -32.74
CA LYS A 97 -1.33 11.81 -32.99
C LYS A 97 -0.40 11.16 -31.96
N ARG A 98 -0.89 10.91 -30.74
CA ARG A 98 -0.13 10.26 -29.67
C ARG A 98 -0.28 8.75 -29.73
N GLU A 99 -1.45 8.26 -30.11
CA GLU A 99 -1.69 6.85 -30.40
C GLU A 99 -0.80 6.39 -31.55
N THR A 100 -0.75 7.14 -32.66
CA THR A 100 0.15 6.81 -33.77
C THR A 100 1.62 6.82 -33.36
N PHE A 101 2.05 7.79 -32.55
CA PHE A 101 3.41 7.85 -32.02
C PHE A 101 3.73 6.66 -31.11
N ALA A 102 2.83 6.28 -30.20
CA ALA A 102 3.01 5.14 -29.30
C ALA A 102 3.05 3.82 -30.08
N LEU A 103 2.16 3.63 -31.05
CA LEU A 103 2.13 2.44 -31.92
C LEU A 103 3.40 2.34 -32.76
N GLN A 104 3.89 3.45 -33.31
CA GLN A 104 5.14 3.49 -34.06
C GLN A 104 6.34 3.12 -33.17
N PHE A 105 6.39 3.62 -31.93
CA PHE A 105 7.45 3.28 -30.99
C PHE A 105 7.39 1.81 -30.57
N LEU A 106 6.19 1.26 -30.33
CA LEU A 106 5.99 -0.13 -29.93
C LEU A 106 6.40 -1.11 -31.05
N ALA A 107 6.07 -0.79 -32.30
CA ALA A 107 6.51 -1.54 -33.48
C ALA A 107 8.03 -1.51 -33.69
N LEU A 108 8.72 -0.46 -33.23
CA LEU A 108 10.19 -0.39 -33.26
C LEU A 108 10.85 -1.17 -32.11
N MET A 109 10.18 -1.30 -30.96
CA MET A 109 10.67 -2.09 -29.82
C MET A 109 10.53 -3.61 -30.04
N GLU A 110 9.62 -4.05 -30.90
CA GLU A 110 9.38 -5.49 -31.20
C GLU A 110 10.47 -6.15 -32.07
N VAL A 111 11.53 -5.42 -32.45
CA VAL A 111 12.51 -5.88 -33.46
C VAL A 111 13.73 -6.62 -32.87
N ASP A 112 13.94 -6.60 -31.54
CA ASP A 112 15.11 -7.26 -30.89
C ASP A 112 14.73 -8.46 -30.01
N ASN A 113 13.75 -9.28 -30.42
CA ASN A 113 13.54 -10.62 -29.85
C ASN A 113 14.03 -11.68 -30.83
N ALA A 114 15.35 -11.90 -30.84
CA ALA A 114 16.02 -13.02 -31.52
C ALA A 114 16.68 -13.93 -30.47
#